data_AF-A0A538FLZ0-F1
#
_entry.id   AF-A0A538FLZ0-F1
#
_cell.length_a   1.000
_cell.length_b   1.000
_cell.length_c   1.000
_cell.angle_alpha   90.00
_cell.angle_beta   90.00
_cell.angle_gamma   90.00
#
_symmetry.space_group_name_H-M   'P 1'
#
loop_
_entity.id
_entity.type
_entity.pdbx_description
1 polymer ?
#
loop_
_entity_poly.entity_id
_entity_poly.type
_entity_poly.pdbx_seq_one_letter_code
_entity_poly.pdbx_strand_id
1 'polypeptide(L)'
;MRRTARQVLEANDRGDHTVASPHVYPYQWLWDSGFIALGWATIDGARAWRELETVLRGQAPDGFVPHVLAHRAPGRRFPDPDLWGRPGDPATSGITQPPVLASVALRLLEHARGAGAQSRRQGEAAALRLWPSLMAFHRWLHRERDPLGLGLVVSVHPWETGMDDSPAWDSPLAAVAPRAGPGPPELPGPTADRPGAAAYPRYLGLVDELRAAGYQGSALAVKGSFRVADAVTNAVMARADADLALLGRRLGAAPGDVEEARGWARRSAAALSTLWDDDAGHFLSRDLVTGRALPPATSASFLGLWSGAATPSQVQRLAAHVEGWARGWHPVPSSDPEAASFDP
;
A
#
# COMPACT_ATOMS: atom_id res chain seq x y z
N MET A 1 -1.79 -2.78 27.82
CA MET A 1 -1.64 -2.81 26.34
C MET A 1 -2.92 -3.20 25.60
N ARG A 2 -3.44 -4.44 25.67
CA ARG A 2 -4.63 -4.87 24.88
C ARG A 2 -5.89 -4.01 25.08
N ARG A 3 -6.19 -3.61 26.32
CA ARG A 3 -7.32 -2.72 26.64
C ARG A 3 -7.18 -1.36 25.93
N THR A 4 -6.01 -0.75 26.01
CA THR A 4 -5.69 0.54 25.38
C THR A 4 -5.78 0.45 23.85
N ALA A 5 -5.25 -0.61 23.23
CA ALA A 5 -5.35 -0.82 21.78
C ALA A 5 -6.82 -0.93 21.33
N ARG A 6 -7.66 -1.66 22.07
CA ARG A 6 -9.10 -1.74 21.83
C ARG A 6 -9.78 -0.37 21.93
N GLN A 7 -9.47 0.40 22.97
CA GLN A 7 -10.03 1.75 23.16
C GLN A 7 -9.69 2.68 22.00
N VAL A 8 -8.48 2.59 21.43
CA VAL A 8 -8.09 3.36 20.25
C VAL A 8 -8.91 2.97 19.02
N LEU A 9 -9.08 1.66 18.77
CA LEU A 9 -9.91 1.19 17.66
C LEU A 9 -11.37 1.64 17.80
N GLU A 10 -11.96 1.48 18.99
CA GLU A 10 -13.34 1.90 19.27
C GLU A 10 -13.52 3.42 19.16
N ALA A 11 -12.55 4.22 19.62
CA ALA A 11 -12.59 5.68 19.49
C ALA A 11 -12.47 6.17 18.03
N ASN A 12 -11.77 5.40 17.20
CA ASN A 12 -11.59 5.70 15.78
C ASN A 12 -12.65 5.07 14.87
N ASP A 13 -13.53 4.22 15.40
CA ASP A 13 -14.63 3.62 14.66
C ASP A 13 -15.70 4.66 14.30
N ARG A 14 -16.23 4.58 13.08
CA ARG A 14 -17.33 5.40 12.57
C ARG A 14 -18.56 4.54 12.26
N GLY A 15 -18.54 3.28 12.68
CA GLY A 15 -19.64 2.31 12.60
C GLY A 15 -19.39 1.23 11.55
N ASP A 16 -19.02 1.63 10.33
CA ASP A 16 -18.72 0.71 9.23
C ASP A 16 -17.28 0.83 8.68
N HIS A 17 -16.54 1.85 9.09
CA HIS A 17 -15.12 2.07 8.80
C HIS A 17 -14.40 2.66 10.02
N THR A 18 -13.07 2.55 10.04
CA THR A 18 -12.22 3.18 11.05
C THR A 18 -11.31 4.20 10.39
N VAL A 19 -11.18 5.39 10.97
CA VAL A 19 -10.23 6.41 10.50
C VAL A 19 -8.86 6.18 11.14
N ALA A 20 -7.78 6.38 10.39
CA ALA A 20 -6.42 6.14 10.89
C ALA A 20 -6.08 7.09 12.05
N SER A 21 -6.46 8.36 11.93
CA SER A 21 -6.33 9.34 13.01
C SER A 21 -7.43 10.40 12.90
N PRO A 22 -8.28 10.60 13.91
CA PRO A 22 -9.39 11.56 13.82
C PRO A 22 -8.94 13.01 13.59
N HIS A 23 -7.69 13.34 13.91
CA HIS A 23 -7.13 14.68 13.78
C HIS A 23 -6.28 14.84 12.51
N VAL A 24 -5.47 13.84 12.17
CA VAL A 24 -4.54 13.94 11.03
C VAL A 24 -5.09 13.28 9.77
N TYR A 25 -5.71 12.11 9.90
CA TYR A 25 -6.17 11.27 8.78
C TYR A 25 -7.64 10.90 8.97
N PRO A 26 -8.56 11.86 8.74
CA PRO A 26 -9.97 11.72 9.12
C PRO A 26 -10.80 10.90 8.10
N TYR A 27 -10.15 10.27 7.13
CA TYR A 27 -10.77 9.45 6.09
C TYR A 27 -10.40 7.98 6.28
N GLN A 28 -11.05 7.11 5.52
CA GLN A 28 -10.67 5.69 5.48
C GLN A 28 -9.54 5.51 4.45
N TRP A 29 -8.42 4.94 4.89
CA TRP A 29 -7.25 4.67 4.06
C TRP A 29 -7.15 3.17 3.71
N LEU A 30 -6.74 2.86 2.48
CA LEU A 30 -6.79 1.51 1.91
C LEU A 30 -5.99 0.49 2.72
N TRP A 31 -4.69 0.71 2.86
CA TRP A 31 -3.84 -0.27 3.56
C TRP A 31 -4.07 -0.24 5.08
N ASP A 32 -4.39 0.93 5.66
CA ASP A 32 -4.75 1.10 7.07
C ASP A 32 -5.95 0.23 7.40
N SER A 33 -7.01 0.26 6.59
CA SER A 33 -8.18 -0.60 6.77
C SER A 33 -7.83 -2.09 6.76
N GLY A 34 -6.82 -2.51 5.99
CA GLY A 34 -6.27 -3.85 6.06
C GLY A 34 -5.70 -4.18 7.45
N PHE A 35 -4.80 -3.35 7.96
CA PHE A 35 -4.20 -3.55 9.29
C PHE A 35 -5.20 -3.40 10.43
N ILE A 36 -6.12 -2.45 10.33
CA ILE A 36 -7.20 -2.22 11.29
C ILE A 36 -8.14 -3.44 11.34
N ALA A 37 -8.46 -4.05 10.20
CA ALA A 37 -9.25 -5.27 10.17
C ALA A 37 -8.58 -6.42 10.94
N LEU A 38 -7.25 -6.54 10.89
CA LEU A 38 -6.52 -7.51 11.72
C LEU A 38 -6.66 -7.22 13.22
N GLY A 39 -6.68 -5.94 13.61
CA GLY A 39 -6.97 -5.51 14.98
C GLY A 39 -8.38 -5.90 15.41
N TRP A 40 -9.38 -5.54 14.59
CA TRP A 40 -10.78 -5.88 14.82
C TRP A 40 -11.03 -7.37 14.92
N ALA A 41 -10.31 -8.20 14.16
CA ALA A 41 -10.46 -9.65 14.20
C ALA A 41 -10.29 -10.23 15.62
N THR A 42 -9.48 -9.56 16.45
CA THR A 42 -9.23 -9.97 17.85
C THR A 42 -10.33 -9.55 18.83
N ILE A 43 -11.32 -8.77 18.39
CA ILE A 43 -12.39 -8.18 19.19
C ILE A 43 -13.76 -8.62 18.63
N ASP A 44 -14.01 -8.36 17.35
CA ASP A 44 -15.23 -8.66 16.61
C ASP A 44 -14.87 -9.01 15.15
N GLY A 45 -14.95 -10.30 14.84
CA GLY A 45 -14.65 -10.81 13.50
C GLY A 45 -15.60 -10.29 12.41
N ALA A 46 -16.87 -10.01 12.72
CA ALA A 46 -17.79 -9.46 11.74
C ALA A 46 -17.44 -7.99 11.43
N ARG A 47 -17.03 -7.21 12.44
CA ARG A 47 -16.52 -5.84 12.25
C ARG A 47 -15.23 -5.82 11.42
N ALA A 48 -14.36 -6.81 11.56
CA ALA A 48 -13.15 -6.94 10.76
C ALA A 48 -13.45 -7.11 9.26
N TRP A 49 -14.37 -8.02 8.91
CA TRP A 49 -14.80 -8.19 7.51
C TRP A 49 -15.51 -6.94 6.97
N ARG A 50 -16.33 -6.28 7.79
CA ARG A 50 -17.01 -5.03 7.41
C ARG A 50 -16.01 -3.92 7.06
N GLU A 51 -14.87 -3.83 7.74
CA GLU A 51 -13.82 -2.86 7.42
C GLU A 51 -13.34 -3.01 5.96
N LEU A 52 -13.06 -4.25 5.54
CA LEU A 52 -12.63 -4.57 4.17
C LEU A 52 -13.76 -4.35 3.15
N GLU A 53 -14.99 -4.74 3.49
CA GLU A 53 -16.17 -4.51 2.63
C GLU A 53 -16.39 -3.01 2.40
N THR A 54 -16.24 -2.18 3.44
CA THR A 54 -16.47 -0.74 3.36
C THR A 54 -15.40 -0.03 2.54
N VAL A 55 -14.11 -0.35 2.73
CA VAL A 55 -13.03 0.31 1.95
C VAL A 55 -13.13 0.01 0.46
N LEU A 56 -13.61 -1.19 0.11
CA LEU A 56 -13.84 -1.60 -1.28
C LEU A 56 -15.09 -0.98 -1.92
N ARG A 57 -15.95 -0.26 -1.18
CA ARG A 57 -17.04 0.53 -1.79
C ARG A 57 -16.52 1.64 -2.71
N GLY A 58 -15.28 2.09 -2.49
CA GLY A 58 -14.60 3.05 -3.36
C GLY A 58 -14.06 2.46 -4.66
N GLN A 59 -14.17 1.15 -4.87
CA GLN A 59 -13.65 0.48 -6.05
C GLN A 59 -14.39 0.93 -7.31
N ALA A 60 -13.64 1.36 -8.33
CA ALA A 60 -14.19 1.75 -9.61
C ALA A 60 -14.52 0.51 -10.48
N PRO A 61 -15.39 0.63 -11.50
CA PRO A 61 -15.80 -0.50 -12.34
C PRO A 61 -14.66 -1.21 -13.08
N ASP A 62 -13.54 -0.54 -13.32
CA ASP A 62 -12.34 -1.10 -13.99
C ASP A 62 -11.41 -1.88 -13.03
N GLY A 63 -11.74 -1.91 -11.74
CA GLY A 63 -10.99 -2.56 -10.68
C GLY A 63 -10.12 -1.64 -9.82
N PHE A 64 -9.95 -0.36 -10.18
CA PHE A 64 -9.16 0.60 -9.39
C PHE A 64 -9.69 0.71 -7.96
N VAL A 65 -8.80 0.61 -6.97
CA VAL A 65 -9.13 0.88 -5.56
C VAL A 65 -8.33 2.12 -5.11
N PRO A 66 -9.02 3.20 -4.70
CA PRO A 66 -8.37 4.43 -4.25
C PRO A 66 -7.72 4.22 -2.88
N HIS A 67 -6.62 4.92 -2.62
CA HIS A 67 -5.98 4.89 -1.30
C HIS A 67 -6.83 5.56 -0.21
N VAL A 68 -7.69 6.50 -0.57
CA VAL A 68 -8.63 7.19 0.34
C VAL A 68 -10.06 7.08 -0.15
N LEU A 69 -10.95 6.71 0.78
CA LEU A 69 -12.40 6.78 0.68
C LEU A 69 -12.94 7.77 1.72
N ALA A 70 -13.55 8.86 1.26
CA ALA A 70 -14.03 9.94 2.10
C ALA A 70 -15.55 9.85 2.32
N HIS A 71 -15.97 9.03 3.30
CA HIS A 71 -17.37 8.72 3.61
C HIS A 71 -18.26 9.95 3.84
N ARG A 72 -17.78 10.94 4.59
CA ARG A 72 -18.40 12.26 4.83
C ARG A 72 -17.29 13.23 5.20
N ALA A 73 -17.25 14.44 4.62
CA ALA A 73 -16.19 15.41 4.90
C ALA A 73 -16.33 16.01 6.31
N PRO A 74 -15.49 15.65 7.30
CA PRO A 74 -15.52 16.27 8.62
C PRO A 74 -14.70 17.57 8.55
N GLY A 75 -15.22 18.56 7.83
CA GLY A 75 -14.46 19.74 7.43
C GLY A 75 -13.41 19.41 6.36
N ARG A 76 -13.11 20.37 5.49
CA ARG A 76 -12.08 20.22 4.45
C ARG A 76 -10.72 20.02 5.13
N ARG A 77 -10.13 18.82 5.03
CA ARG A 77 -8.78 18.51 5.53
C ARG A 77 -7.92 17.99 4.40
N PHE A 78 -6.63 18.30 4.46
CA PHE A 78 -5.69 17.94 3.41
C PHE A 78 -5.24 16.46 3.53
N PRO A 79 -5.08 15.73 2.41
CA PRO A 79 -5.51 16.12 1.06
C PRO A 79 -7.04 16.11 0.94
N ASP A 80 -7.61 17.24 0.50
CA ASP A 80 -9.05 17.38 0.29
C ASP A 80 -9.46 16.47 -0.87
N PRO A 81 -10.52 15.63 -0.78
CA PRO A 81 -10.98 14.81 -1.89
C PRO A 81 -11.20 15.60 -3.20
N ASP A 82 -11.58 16.89 -3.11
CA ASP A 82 -11.76 17.77 -4.27
C ASP A 82 -10.46 17.99 -5.07
N LEU A 83 -9.28 17.83 -4.43
CA LEU A 83 -7.97 17.89 -5.08
C LEU A 83 -7.87 16.96 -6.29
N TRP A 84 -8.49 15.79 -6.16
CA TRP A 84 -8.49 14.74 -7.17
C TRP A 84 -9.49 15.02 -8.28
N GLY A 85 -10.47 15.91 -8.12
CA GLY A 85 -11.44 16.19 -9.19
C GLY A 85 -12.13 14.94 -9.77
N ARG A 86 -12.26 13.87 -8.98
CA ARG A 86 -12.93 12.63 -9.37
C ARG A 86 -14.38 12.67 -8.90
N PRO A 87 -15.35 12.39 -9.78
CA PRO A 87 -16.74 12.28 -9.35
C PRO A 87 -16.94 11.02 -8.50
N GLY A 88 -17.76 11.12 -7.46
CA GLY A 88 -18.13 10.00 -6.61
C GLY A 88 -18.83 10.44 -5.32
N ASP A 89 -19.73 9.61 -4.83
CA ASP A 89 -20.29 9.71 -3.49
C ASP A 89 -20.26 8.32 -2.84
N PRO A 90 -19.36 8.06 -1.87
CA PRO A 90 -18.41 9.01 -1.29
C PRO A 90 -17.27 9.42 -2.24
N ALA A 91 -16.66 10.58 -1.98
CA ALA A 91 -15.52 11.06 -2.75
C ALA A 91 -14.30 10.16 -2.55
N THR A 92 -13.47 10.02 -3.58
CA THR A 92 -12.30 9.15 -3.59
C THR A 92 -11.07 9.88 -4.08
N SER A 93 -9.91 9.43 -3.60
CA SER A 93 -8.64 9.83 -4.20
C SER A 93 -8.42 9.25 -5.60
N GLY A 94 -7.40 9.76 -6.32
CA GLY A 94 -7.07 9.35 -7.69
C GLY A 94 -5.84 8.46 -7.85
N ILE A 95 -5.27 7.98 -6.75
CA ILE A 95 -4.13 7.05 -6.73
C ILE A 95 -4.42 5.89 -5.77
N THR A 96 -3.65 4.80 -5.87
CA THR A 96 -3.85 3.58 -5.07
C THR A 96 -2.84 3.48 -3.91
N GLN A 97 -2.76 2.31 -3.28
CA GLN A 97 -1.83 1.99 -2.17
C GLN A 97 -1.43 0.51 -2.22
N PRO A 98 -0.45 0.05 -1.40
CA PRO A 98 0.00 -1.33 -1.45
C PRO A 98 -1.15 -2.34 -1.22
N PRO A 99 -1.28 -3.39 -2.06
CA PRO A 99 -2.48 -4.23 -2.12
C PRO A 99 -2.56 -5.30 -1.03
N VAL A 100 -2.59 -4.88 0.23
CA VAL A 100 -2.56 -5.78 1.40
C VAL A 100 -3.85 -6.60 1.59
N LEU A 101 -4.95 -6.23 0.93
CA LEU A 101 -6.29 -6.75 1.25
C LEU A 101 -6.43 -8.26 1.04
N ALA A 102 -5.79 -8.85 0.02
CA ALA A 102 -5.84 -10.30 -0.22
C ALA A 102 -5.16 -11.08 0.92
N SER A 103 -3.98 -10.63 1.36
CA SER A 103 -3.26 -11.18 2.51
C SER A 103 -4.05 -11.04 3.81
N VAL A 104 -4.68 -9.88 4.02
CA VAL A 104 -5.52 -9.63 5.19
C VAL A 104 -6.76 -10.53 5.17
N ALA A 105 -7.48 -10.62 4.05
CA ALA A 105 -8.65 -11.48 3.90
C ALA A 105 -8.32 -12.95 4.17
N LEU A 106 -7.19 -13.44 3.66
CA LEU A 106 -6.71 -14.78 3.96
C LEU A 106 -6.46 -14.97 5.47
N ARG A 107 -5.85 -13.99 6.13
CA ARG A 107 -5.59 -14.04 7.58
C ARG A 107 -6.87 -13.99 8.41
N LEU A 108 -7.85 -13.17 8.02
CA LEU A 108 -9.17 -13.14 8.66
C LEU A 108 -9.89 -14.48 8.52
N LEU A 109 -9.80 -15.13 7.35
CA LEU A 109 -10.38 -16.44 7.12
C LEU A 109 -9.73 -17.51 8.01
N GLU A 110 -8.41 -17.46 8.20
CA GLU A 110 -7.69 -18.34 9.13
C GLU A 110 -8.11 -18.11 10.58
N HIS A 111 -8.21 -16.86 11.00
CA HIS A 111 -8.66 -16.50 12.33
C HIS A 111 -10.08 -17.02 12.60
N ALA A 112 -10.99 -16.80 11.65
CA ALA A 112 -12.38 -17.26 11.73
C ALA A 112 -12.49 -18.79 11.85
N ARG A 113 -11.63 -19.55 11.17
CA ARG A 113 -11.57 -21.02 11.30
C ARG A 113 -11.16 -21.49 12.69
N GLY A 114 -10.26 -20.77 13.35
CA GLY A 114 -9.85 -21.05 14.73
C GLY A 114 -10.89 -20.67 15.79
N ALA A 115 -11.83 -19.78 15.45
CA ALA A 115 -12.81 -19.20 16.38
C ALA A 115 -14.16 -19.94 16.45
N GLY A 116 -14.25 -21.17 15.90
CA GLY A 116 -15.44 -22.02 15.96
C GLY A 116 -16.29 -22.04 14.69
N ALA A 117 -17.27 -22.96 14.64
CA ALA A 117 -18.01 -23.28 13.41
C ALA A 117 -18.86 -22.12 12.87
N GLN A 118 -19.44 -21.29 13.74
CA GLN A 118 -20.21 -20.13 13.32
C GLN A 118 -19.31 -19.05 12.70
N SER A 119 -18.25 -18.66 13.40
CA SER A 119 -17.25 -17.71 12.93
C SER A 119 -16.66 -18.13 11.59
N ARG A 120 -16.34 -19.42 11.44
CA ARG A 120 -15.89 -20.01 10.18
C ARG A 120 -16.87 -19.77 9.03
N ARG A 121 -18.15 -20.12 9.20
CA ARG A 121 -19.17 -19.93 8.16
C ARG A 121 -19.33 -18.45 7.78
N GLN A 122 -19.33 -17.56 8.76
CA GLN A 122 -19.42 -16.12 8.53
C GLN A 122 -18.21 -15.59 7.75
N GLY A 123 -17.00 -16.01 8.14
CA GLY A 123 -15.76 -15.63 7.45
C GLY A 123 -15.68 -16.18 6.02
N GLU A 124 -16.07 -17.43 5.79
CA GLU A 124 -16.14 -18.01 4.45
C GLU A 124 -17.14 -17.25 3.57
N ALA A 125 -18.33 -16.92 4.09
CA ALA A 125 -19.32 -16.13 3.37
C ALA A 125 -18.83 -14.70 3.06
N ALA A 126 -18.13 -14.05 3.99
CA ALA A 126 -17.55 -12.72 3.78
C ALA A 126 -16.44 -12.74 2.74
N ALA A 127 -15.52 -13.71 2.82
CA ALA A 127 -14.46 -13.88 1.86
C ALA A 127 -15.00 -14.14 0.43
N LEU A 128 -16.06 -14.93 0.30
CA LEU A 128 -16.74 -15.15 -0.99
C LEU A 128 -17.34 -13.86 -1.57
N ARG A 129 -17.92 -12.98 -0.73
CA ARG A 129 -18.44 -11.69 -1.18
C ARG A 129 -17.34 -10.74 -1.65
N LEU A 130 -16.17 -10.77 -1.00
CA LEU A 130 -15.03 -9.91 -1.36
C LEU A 130 -14.25 -10.42 -2.57
N TRP A 131 -14.33 -11.72 -2.87
CA TRP A 131 -13.54 -12.36 -3.91
C TRP A 131 -13.53 -11.63 -5.27
N PRO A 132 -14.68 -11.22 -5.85
CA PRO A 132 -14.70 -10.53 -7.15
C PRO A 132 -13.95 -9.20 -7.11
N SER A 133 -14.10 -8.43 -6.02
CA SER A 133 -13.42 -7.15 -5.83
C SER A 133 -11.92 -7.30 -5.68
N LEU A 134 -11.47 -8.32 -4.93
CA LEU A 134 -10.04 -8.62 -4.80
C LEU A 134 -9.42 -9.01 -6.14
N MET A 135 -10.06 -9.89 -6.90
CA MET A 135 -9.61 -10.25 -8.25
C MET A 135 -9.57 -9.04 -9.18
N ALA A 136 -10.62 -8.22 -9.20
CA ALA A 136 -10.68 -7.01 -10.04
C ALA A 136 -9.55 -6.02 -9.70
N PHE A 137 -9.23 -5.85 -8.41
CA PHE A 137 -8.13 -4.98 -8.00
C PHE A 137 -6.76 -5.48 -8.47
N HIS A 138 -6.48 -6.78 -8.30
CA HIS A 138 -5.23 -7.37 -8.78
C HIS A 138 -5.13 -7.34 -10.31
N ARG A 139 -6.23 -7.62 -11.05
CA ARG A 139 -6.27 -7.45 -12.51
C ARG A 139 -5.95 -6.01 -12.92
N TRP A 140 -6.52 -5.03 -12.21
CA TRP A 140 -6.26 -3.62 -12.48
C TRP A 140 -4.80 -3.27 -12.25
N LEU A 141 -4.18 -3.72 -11.15
CA LEU A 141 -2.76 -3.48 -10.86
C LEU A 141 -1.86 -4.06 -11.95
N HIS A 142 -2.05 -5.33 -12.32
CA HIS A 142 -1.25 -5.97 -13.37
C HIS A 142 -1.46 -5.35 -14.76
N ARG A 143 -2.65 -4.82 -15.06
CA ARG A 143 -2.96 -4.20 -16.36
C ARG A 143 -2.48 -2.75 -16.43
N GLU A 144 -2.81 -1.94 -15.44
CA GLU A 144 -2.59 -0.50 -15.46
C GLU A 144 -1.24 -0.10 -14.89
N ARG A 145 -0.67 -0.90 -13.98
CA ARG A 145 0.61 -0.58 -13.34
C ARG A 145 1.77 -1.44 -13.83
N ASP A 146 1.52 -2.47 -14.62
CA ASP A 146 2.56 -3.21 -15.34
C ASP A 146 2.25 -3.36 -16.85
N PRO A 147 2.03 -2.25 -17.58
CA PRO A 147 1.68 -2.33 -19.01
C PRO A 147 2.83 -2.85 -19.89
N LEU A 148 4.06 -2.93 -19.37
CA LEU A 148 5.24 -3.43 -20.07
C LEU A 148 5.57 -4.90 -19.74
N GLY A 149 4.81 -5.53 -18.85
CA GLY A 149 5.00 -6.94 -18.48
C GLY A 149 6.32 -7.23 -17.76
N LEU A 150 6.80 -6.27 -16.96
CA LEU A 150 8.01 -6.40 -16.14
C LEU A 150 7.82 -7.37 -14.98
N GLY A 151 6.57 -7.63 -14.58
CA GLY A 151 6.21 -8.30 -13.33
C GLY A 151 6.36 -7.38 -12.10
N LEU A 152 6.75 -6.12 -12.29
CA LEU A 152 6.80 -5.08 -11.27
C LEU A 152 5.70 -4.05 -11.56
N VAL A 153 4.92 -3.71 -10.54
CA VAL A 153 3.96 -2.61 -10.61
C VAL A 153 4.67 -1.27 -10.42
N VAL A 154 4.27 -0.30 -11.24
CA VAL A 154 4.79 1.07 -11.23
C VAL A 154 3.93 1.96 -10.34
N SER A 155 4.57 2.51 -9.31
CA SER A 155 4.05 3.63 -8.54
C SER A 155 4.28 4.93 -9.32
N VAL A 156 3.21 5.69 -9.50
CA VAL A 156 3.19 6.96 -10.26
C VAL A 156 3.08 8.19 -9.35
N HIS A 157 2.94 7.95 -8.04
CA HIS A 157 2.97 8.97 -7.01
C HIS A 157 3.58 8.38 -5.72
N PRO A 158 4.45 9.09 -4.98
CA PRO A 158 5.10 8.55 -3.77
C PRO A 158 4.11 8.10 -2.68
N TRP A 159 2.99 8.82 -2.51
CA TRP A 159 1.88 8.41 -1.63
C TRP A 159 1.32 7.00 -1.92
N GLU A 160 1.51 6.46 -3.13
CA GLU A 160 1.07 5.08 -3.45
C GLU A 160 1.91 4.02 -2.77
N THR A 161 3.12 4.36 -2.35
CA THR A 161 4.04 3.44 -1.68
C THR A 161 3.73 3.28 -0.20
N GLY A 162 2.93 4.20 0.37
CA GLY A 162 2.72 4.32 1.81
C GLY A 162 3.92 4.87 2.59
N MET A 163 4.98 5.30 1.89
CA MET A 163 6.19 5.90 2.46
C MET A 163 6.44 7.27 1.82
N ASP A 164 5.53 8.22 2.05
CA ASP A 164 5.37 9.47 1.31
C ASP A 164 6.66 10.26 1.05
N ASP A 165 7.50 10.43 2.07
CA ASP A 165 8.75 11.20 2.06
C ASP A 165 9.99 10.32 2.25
N SER A 166 9.90 9.05 1.86
CA SER A 166 11.08 8.19 1.84
C SER A 166 12.21 8.86 1.03
N PRO A 167 13.47 8.85 1.54
CA PRO A 167 14.60 9.43 0.81
C PRO A 167 14.84 8.74 -0.55
N ALA A 168 14.34 7.53 -0.74
CA ALA A 168 14.38 6.84 -2.04
C ALA A 168 13.64 7.62 -3.15
N TRP A 169 12.71 8.51 -2.80
CA TRP A 169 11.92 9.28 -3.76
C TRP A 169 12.52 10.64 -4.10
N ASP A 170 13.57 11.09 -3.40
CA ASP A 170 14.13 12.44 -3.57
C ASP A 170 14.59 12.70 -5.01
N SER A 171 15.39 11.80 -5.58
CA SER A 171 15.87 11.94 -6.96
C SER A 171 14.73 11.82 -7.99
N PRO A 172 13.82 10.81 -7.92
CA PRO A 172 12.65 10.77 -8.79
C PRO A 172 11.76 12.03 -8.71
N LEU A 173 11.53 12.56 -7.50
CA LEU A 173 10.71 13.75 -7.29
C LEU A 173 11.40 15.02 -7.78
N ALA A 174 12.73 15.11 -7.71
CA ALA A 174 13.46 16.28 -8.19
C ALA A 174 13.17 16.60 -9.67
N ALA A 175 12.88 15.57 -10.48
CA ALA A 175 12.53 15.68 -11.90
C ALA A 175 11.08 16.13 -12.17
N VAL A 176 10.22 16.13 -11.15
CA VAL A 176 8.80 16.50 -11.27
C VAL A 176 8.65 18.02 -11.24
N ALA A 177 7.85 18.55 -12.16
CA ALA A 177 7.50 19.97 -12.17
C ALA A 177 6.62 20.31 -10.94
N PRO A 178 7.02 21.28 -10.09
CA PRO A 178 6.21 21.67 -8.96
C PRO A 178 4.96 22.44 -9.44
N ARG A 179 3.80 22.17 -8.82
CA ARG A 179 2.60 22.99 -8.98
C ARG A 179 2.85 24.38 -8.38
N ALA A 180 2.54 25.42 -9.15
CA ALA A 180 2.57 26.80 -8.67
C ALA A 180 1.35 27.10 -7.76
N GLY A 181 1.54 28.01 -6.80
CA GLY A 181 0.49 28.46 -5.89
C GLY A 181 0.74 28.07 -4.42
N PRO A 182 -0.25 28.27 -3.54
CA PRO A 182 -0.11 27.92 -2.14
C PRO A 182 0.05 26.40 -1.97
N GLY A 183 0.91 26.00 -1.04
CA GLY A 183 1.04 24.61 -0.60
C GLY A 183 -0.19 24.12 0.16
N PRO A 184 -0.13 22.94 0.78
CA PRO A 184 -1.19 22.49 1.67
C PRO A 184 -1.43 23.50 2.80
N PRO A 185 -2.63 23.55 3.38
CA PRO A 185 -2.85 24.26 4.64
C PRO A 185 -1.95 23.68 5.74
N GLU A 186 -1.79 24.42 6.83
CA GLU A 186 -1.05 23.94 8.00
C GLU A 186 -1.65 22.62 8.50
N LEU A 187 -0.81 21.59 8.54
CA LEU A 187 -1.20 20.24 8.96
C LEU A 187 -1.05 20.09 10.47
N PRO A 188 -1.92 19.34 11.15
CA PRO A 188 -1.78 19.11 12.59
C PRO A 188 -0.48 18.36 12.93
N GLY A 189 0.18 18.75 14.03
CA GLY A 189 1.39 18.11 14.55
C GLY A 189 2.68 18.89 14.26
N PRO A 190 3.84 18.42 14.73
CA PRO A 190 5.13 19.10 14.53
C PRO A 190 5.51 19.12 13.05
N THR A 191 6.01 20.27 12.57
CA THR A 191 6.47 20.42 11.17
C THR A 191 7.71 19.59 10.86
N ALA A 192 8.56 19.30 11.86
CA ALA A 192 9.72 18.43 11.72
C ALA A 192 9.32 16.98 11.38
N ASP A 193 8.14 16.52 11.82
CA ASP A 193 7.65 15.15 11.60
C ASP A 193 6.89 15.01 10.26
N ARG A 194 7.14 15.91 9.30
CA ARG A 194 6.38 16.02 8.04
C ARG A 194 7.32 16.13 6.85
N PRO A 195 6.84 15.75 5.64
CA PRO A 195 7.56 16.01 4.41
C PRO A 195 7.97 17.47 4.33
N GLY A 196 9.23 17.73 3.97
CA GLY A 196 9.76 19.08 3.83
C GLY A 196 8.90 19.93 2.88
N ALA A 197 8.82 21.24 3.13
CA ALA A 197 7.95 22.15 2.37
C ALA A 197 8.16 22.12 0.85
N ALA A 198 9.36 21.74 0.38
CA ALA A 198 9.70 21.61 -1.04
C ALA A 198 9.09 20.38 -1.74
N ALA A 199 8.62 19.38 -0.98
CA ALA A 199 8.05 18.14 -1.52
C ALA A 199 6.60 18.31 -1.97
N TYR A 200 5.79 19.03 -1.19
CA TYR A 200 4.35 19.20 -1.47
C TYR A 200 4.03 19.79 -2.85
N PRO A 201 4.70 20.85 -3.33
CA PRO A 201 4.46 21.36 -4.69
C PRO A 201 4.64 20.27 -5.76
N ARG A 202 5.56 19.32 -5.57
CA ARG A 202 5.79 18.21 -6.50
C ARG A 202 4.73 17.12 -6.37
N TYR A 203 4.30 16.79 -5.16
CA TYR A 203 3.13 15.91 -4.95
C TYR A 203 1.90 16.47 -5.67
N LEU A 204 1.65 17.77 -5.51
CA LEU A 204 0.54 18.44 -6.19
C LEU A 204 0.74 18.52 -7.72
N GLY A 205 1.97 18.66 -8.20
CA GLY A 205 2.30 18.56 -9.62
C GLY A 205 1.95 17.18 -10.22
N LEU A 206 2.23 16.10 -9.49
CA LEU A 206 1.82 14.76 -9.90
C LEU A 206 0.30 14.59 -9.91
N VAL A 207 -0.43 15.23 -8.99
CA VAL A 207 -1.90 15.26 -9.04
C VAL A 207 -2.40 15.95 -10.31
N ASP A 208 -1.78 17.06 -10.73
CA ASP A 208 -2.14 17.71 -12.01
C ASP A 208 -1.88 16.80 -13.20
N GLU A 209 -0.75 16.08 -13.18
CA GLU A 209 -0.38 15.14 -14.24
C GLU A 209 -1.39 13.99 -14.34
N LEU A 210 -1.78 13.41 -13.20
CA LEU A 210 -2.83 12.39 -13.09
C LEU A 210 -4.16 12.88 -13.70
N ARG A 211 -4.56 14.11 -13.39
CA ARG A 211 -5.77 14.74 -13.92
C ARG A 211 -5.68 14.99 -15.42
N ALA A 212 -4.56 15.53 -15.89
CA ALA A 212 -4.31 15.82 -17.30
C ALA A 212 -4.30 14.54 -18.15
N ALA A 213 -3.81 13.44 -17.59
CA ALA A 213 -3.84 12.12 -18.21
C ALA A 213 -5.20 11.42 -18.10
N GLY A 214 -6.23 12.04 -17.50
CA GLY A 214 -7.54 11.43 -17.31
C GLY A 214 -7.48 10.12 -16.51
N TYR A 215 -6.55 10.01 -15.56
CA TYR A 215 -6.31 8.81 -14.75
C TYR A 215 -6.01 7.53 -15.53
N GLN A 216 -5.49 7.64 -16.76
CA GLN A 216 -5.06 6.49 -17.55
C GLN A 216 -3.77 5.88 -16.94
N GLY A 217 -3.95 4.89 -16.05
CA GLY A 217 -2.86 4.31 -15.25
C GLY A 217 -1.72 3.76 -16.09
N SER A 218 -2.03 2.98 -17.12
CA SER A 218 -1.03 2.44 -18.06
C SER A 218 -0.23 3.54 -18.79
N ALA A 219 -0.86 4.64 -19.17
CA ALA A 219 -0.16 5.77 -19.81
C ALA A 219 0.81 6.45 -18.83
N LEU A 220 0.41 6.65 -17.57
CA LEU A 220 1.25 7.22 -16.52
C LEU A 220 2.40 6.28 -16.13
N ALA A 221 2.15 4.98 -16.03
CA ALA A 221 3.17 3.98 -15.75
C ALA A 221 4.27 3.93 -16.84
N VAL A 222 3.95 4.32 -18.08
CA VAL A 222 4.92 4.38 -19.18
C VAL A 222 5.53 5.77 -19.35
N LYS A 223 4.73 6.85 -19.27
CA LYS A 223 5.11 8.21 -19.70
C LYS A 223 5.11 9.24 -18.58
N GLY A 224 4.68 8.90 -17.38
CA GLY A 224 4.58 9.86 -16.29
C GLY A 224 5.93 10.37 -15.78
N SER A 225 5.93 11.50 -15.08
CA SER A 225 7.16 12.15 -14.60
C SER A 225 7.78 11.41 -13.40
N PHE A 226 6.96 10.71 -12.61
CA PHE A 226 7.40 9.83 -11.53
C PHE A 226 7.00 8.40 -11.89
N ARG A 227 7.98 7.50 -12.02
CA ARG A 227 7.77 6.08 -12.33
C ARG A 227 8.75 5.26 -11.53
N VAL A 228 8.26 4.62 -10.49
CA VAL A 228 9.12 3.86 -9.57
C VAL A 228 8.57 2.45 -9.40
N ALA A 229 9.43 1.45 -9.58
CA ALA A 229 9.17 0.12 -9.07
C ALA A 229 9.64 0.09 -7.62
N ASP A 230 8.74 0.42 -6.69
CA ASP A 230 9.09 0.52 -5.27
C ASP A 230 9.10 -0.85 -4.59
N ALA A 231 10.06 -1.04 -3.70
CA ALA A 231 10.25 -2.32 -2.99
C ALA A 231 9.06 -2.67 -2.08
N VAL A 232 8.35 -1.68 -1.51
CA VAL A 232 7.20 -1.92 -0.62
C VAL A 232 6.06 -2.55 -1.38
N THR A 233 5.54 -1.84 -2.39
CA THR A 233 4.36 -2.24 -3.16
C THR A 233 4.62 -3.54 -3.89
N ASN A 234 5.83 -3.73 -4.45
CA ASN A 234 6.16 -4.95 -5.18
C ASN A 234 6.36 -6.16 -4.26
N ALA A 235 6.91 -5.98 -3.05
CA ALA A 235 6.92 -7.04 -2.04
C ALA A 235 5.51 -7.40 -1.55
N VAL A 236 4.66 -6.38 -1.33
CA VAL A 236 3.26 -6.59 -1.00
C VAL A 236 2.51 -7.29 -2.13
N MET A 237 2.74 -6.90 -3.37
CA MET A 237 2.10 -7.50 -4.55
C MET A 237 2.47 -8.97 -4.69
N ALA A 238 3.77 -9.31 -4.61
CA ALA A 238 4.23 -10.69 -4.69
C ALA A 238 3.57 -11.60 -3.65
N ARG A 239 3.44 -11.10 -2.42
CA ARG A 239 2.77 -11.85 -1.35
C ARG A 239 1.25 -11.91 -1.53
N ALA A 240 0.64 -10.77 -1.86
CA ALA A 240 -0.81 -10.66 -2.01
C ALA A 240 -1.33 -11.52 -3.17
N ASP A 241 -0.59 -11.62 -4.28
CA ASP A 241 -0.91 -12.52 -5.40
C ASP A 241 -0.89 -13.99 -4.96
N ALA A 242 0.14 -14.39 -4.19
CA ALA A 242 0.25 -15.74 -3.65
C ALA A 242 -0.88 -16.06 -2.66
N ASP A 243 -1.20 -15.10 -1.78
CA ASP A 243 -2.28 -15.21 -0.80
C ASP A 243 -3.65 -15.22 -1.48
N LEU A 244 -3.85 -14.45 -2.56
CA LEU A 244 -5.08 -14.44 -3.36
C LEU A 244 -5.29 -15.80 -4.03
N ALA A 245 -4.24 -16.38 -4.62
CA ALA A 245 -4.30 -17.72 -5.17
C ALA A 245 -4.64 -18.79 -4.11
N LEU A 246 -4.11 -18.66 -2.90
CA LEU A 246 -4.42 -19.58 -1.79
C LEU A 246 -5.85 -19.37 -1.26
N LEU A 247 -6.29 -18.12 -1.15
CA LEU A 247 -7.65 -17.75 -0.77
C LEU A 247 -8.65 -18.35 -1.75
N GLY A 248 -8.47 -18.14 -3.05
CA GLY A 248 -9.33 -18.70 -4.10
C GLY A 248 -9.46 -20.22 -4.01
N ARG A 249 -8.34 -20.94 -3.82
CA ARG A 249 -8.37 -22.39 -3.57
C ARG A 249 -9.19 -22.78 -2.35
N ARG A 250 -9.02 -22.05 -1.24
CA ARG A 250 -9.73 -22.32 0.02
C ARG A 250 -11.23 -22.02 -0.06
N LEU A 251 -11.63 -21.13 -0.96
CA LEU A 251 -13.03 -20.77 -1.20
C LEU A 251 -13.69 -21.64 -2.29
N GLY A 252 -12.93 -22.46 -3.01
CA GLY A 252 -13.43 -23.18 -4.17
C GLY A 252 -13.80 -22.26 -5.34
N ALA A 253 -13.05 -21.15 -5.51
CA ALA A 253 -13.23 -20.22 -6.62
C ALA A 253 -12.96 -20.90 -7.98
N ALA A 254 -13.38 -20.24 -9.06
CA ALA A 254 -13.21 -20.76 -10.41
C ALA A 254 -11.73 -21.12 -10.69
N PRO A 255 -11.43 -22.31 -11.26
CA PRO A 255 -10.05 -22.73 -11.52
C PRO A 255 -9.24 -21.73 -12.35
N GLY A 256 -9.89 -21.04 -13.30
CA GLY A 256 -9.27 -19.99 -14.12
C GLY A 256 -8.76 -18.80 -13.30
N ASP A 257 -9.58 -18.26 -12.39
CA ASP A 257 -9.17 -17.15 -11.52
C ASP A 257 -8.01 -17.55 -10.60
N VAL A 258 -8.06 -18.79 -10.07
CA VAL A 258 -6.99 -19.31 -9.21
C VAL A 258 -5.67 -19.44 -9.97
N GLU A 259 -5.71 -19.92 -11.22
CA GLU A 259 -4.50 -20.05 -12.04
C GLU A 259 -3.98 -18.68 -12.52
N GLU A 260 -4.87 -17.73 -12.78
CA GLU A 260 -4.49 -16.35 -13.08
C GLU A 260 -3.69 -15.73 -11.90
N ALA A 261 -4.23 -15.83 -10.68
CA ALA A 261 -3.54 -15.36 -9.48
C ALA A 261 -2.21 -16.09 -9.21
N ARG A 262 -2.12 -17.39 -9.51
CA ARG A 262 -0.83 -18.12 -9.46
C ARG A 262 0.15 -17.64 -10.51
N GLY A 263 -0.33 -17.29 -11.70
CA GLY A 263 0.47 -16.70 -12.76
C GLY A 263 1.08 -15.37 -12.32
N TRP A 264 0.28 -14.51 -11.70
CA TRP A 264 0.75 -13.27 -11.09
C TRP A 264 1.78 -13.52 -10.00
N ALA A 265 1.48 -14.39 -9.03
CA ALA A 265 2.39 -14.69 -7.93
C ALA A 265 3.79 -15.12 -8.41
N ARG A 266 3.86 -15.95 -9.46
CA ARG A 266 5.13 -16.37 -10.08
C ARG A 266 5.88 -15.20 -10.70
N ARG A 267 5.19 -14.34 -11.44
CA ARG A 267 5.80 -13.17 -12.11
C ARG A 267 6.26 -12.13 -11.09
N SER A 268 5.40 -11.74 -10.16
CA SER A 268 5.70 -10.76 -9.11
C SER A 268 6.88 -11.20 -8.23
N ALA A 269 6.93 -12.47 -7.84
CA ALA A 269 8.06 -13.00 -7.05
C ALA A 269 9.38 -13.01 -7.85
N ALA A 270 9.34 -13.44 -9.11
CA ALA A 270 10.53 -13.44 -9.97
C ALA A 270 11.02 -12.00 -10.23
N ALA A 271 10.10 -11.07 -10.49
CA ALA A 271 10.44 -9.70 -10.79
C ALA A 271 10.96 -8.93 -9.56
N LEU A 272 10.40 -9.17 -8.37
CA LEU A 272 10.90 -8.60 -7.12
C LEU A 272 12.37 -8.98 -6.85
N SER A 273 12.81 -10.16 -7.26
CA SER A 273 14.22 -10.57 -7.12
C SER A 273 15.18 -9.66 -7.88
N THR A 274 14.72 -8.97 -8.93
CA THR A 274 15.52 -8.03 -9.73
C THR A 274 15.75 -6.67 -9.05
N LEU A 275 15.05 -6.42 -7.93
CA LEU A 275 15.27 -5.26 -7.07
C LEU A 275 16.39 -5.50 -6.04
N TRP A 276 16.90 -6.74 -5.93
CA TRP A 276 18.06 -7.00 -5.09
C TRP A 276 19.31 -6.33 -5.66
N ASP A 277 20.01 -5.58 -4.81
CA ASP A 277 21.30 -4.99 -5.09
C ASP A 277 22.36 -5.71 -4.26
N ASP A 278 23.28 -6.42 -4.92
CA ASP A 278 24.29 -7.24 -4.25
C ASP A 278 25.34 -6.40 -3.51
N ASP A 279 25.66 -5.21 -4.01
CA ASP A 279 26.65 -4.33 -3.38
C ASP A 279 26.08 -3.74 -2.09
N ALA A 280 24.85 -3.23 -2.15
CA ALA A 280 24.15 -2.70 -0.97
C ALA A 280 23.72 -3.80 0.00
N GLY A 281 23.34 -4.97 -0.48
CA GLY A 281 22.76 -6.03 0.35
C GLY A 281 21.31 -5.82 0.74
N HIS A 282 20.59 -5.08 -0.08
CA HIS A 282 19.18 -4.74 0.14
C HIS A 282 18.39 -4.92 -1.15
N PHE A 283 17.07 -5.09 -1.00
CA PHE A 283 16.14 -4.79 -2.08
C PHE A 283 15.99 -3.28 -2.16
N LEU A 284 16.47 -2.69 -3.25
CA LEU A 284 16.36 -1.26 -3.53
C LEU A 284 15.26 -1.00 -4.55
N SER A 285 14.46 0.03 -4.31
CA SER A 285 13.51 0.53 -5.31
C SER A 285 14.25 0.95 -6.58
N ARG A 286 13.57 0.95 -7.72
CA ARG A 286 14.17 1.31 -9.00
C ARG A 286 13.42 2.48 -9.63
N ASP A 287 14.16 3.50 -10.03
CA ASP A 287 13.64 4.57 -10.89
C ASP A 287 13.56 4.05 -12.32
N LEU A 288 12.35 3.98 -12.86
CA LEU A 288 12.11 3.49 -14.22
C LEU A 288 12.30 4.58 -15.27
N VAL A 289 12.48 5.84 -14.88
CA VAL A 289 12.91 6.91 -15.77
C VAL A 289 14.38 6.73 -16.15
N THR A 290 15.24 6.48 -15.17
CA THR A 290 16.70 6.36 -15.36
C THR A 290 17.22 4.93 -15.43
N GLY A 291 16.42 3.95 -14.99
CA GLY A 291 16.78 2.53 -14.85
C GLY A 291 17.62 2.20 -13.62
N ARG A 292 17.94 3.19 -12.78
CA ARG A 292 18.88 3.07 -11.66
C ARG A 292 18.20 2.62 -10.38
N ALA A 293 18.94 1.91 -9.54
CA ALA A 293 18.55 1.64 -8.16
C ALA A 293 18.50 2.96 -7.35
N LEU A 294 17.64 3.00 -6.34
CA LEU A 294 17.39 4.16 -5.50
C LEU A 294 17.90 3.90 -4.07
N PRO A 295 19.16 4.25 -3.76
CA PRO A 295 19.62 4.33 -2.38
C PRO A 295 19.02 5.58 -1.67
N PRO A 296 19.02 5.63 -0.33
CA PRO A 296 19.59 4.64 0.60
C PRO A 296 18.72 3.39 0.75
N ALA A 297 19.25 2.38 1.45
CA ALA A 297 18.44 1.28 1.94
C ALA A 297 17.36 1.79 2.91
N THR A 298 16.16 1.24 2.79
CA THR A 298 15.02 1.53 3.67
C THR A 298 14.44 0.26 4.27
N SER A 299 13.55 0.40 5.26
CA SER A 299 12.86 -0.73 5.87
C SER A 299 12.06 -1.56 4.85
N ALA A 300 11.72 -0.98 3.70
CA ALA A 300 11.10 -1.67 2.57
C ALA A 300 11.86 -2.91 2.14
N SER A 301 13.20 -2.90 2.25
CA SER A 301 14.05 -4.04 1.90
C SER A 301 13.68 -5.33 2.67
N PHE A 302 13.28 -5.18 3.94
CA PHE A 302 12.94 -6.32 4.80
C PHE A 302 11.60 -6.97 4.44
N LEU A 303 10.76 -6.32 3.62
CA LEU A 303 9.57 -6.96 3.07
C LEU A 303 9.92 -8.07 2.07
N GLY A 304 11.15 -8.13 1.57
CA GLY A 304 11.70 -9.31 0.87
C GLY A 304 11.65 -10.59 1.71
N LEU A 305 11.74 -10.48 3.04
CA LEU A 305 11.58 -11.59 3.98
C LEU A 305 10.12 -12.05 4.06
N TRP A 306 9.19 -11.10 4.19
CA TRP A 306 7.76 -11.39 4.36
C TRP A 306 7.08 -11.90 3.06
N SER A 307 7.54 -11.41 1.92
CA SER A 307 7.10 -11.88 0.59
C SER A 307 7.64 -13.27 0.24
N GLY A 308 8.73 -13.69 0.90
CA GLY A 308 9.40 -14.96 0.62
C GLY A 308 10.28 -14.92 -0.63
N ALA A 309 10.58 -13.73 -1.16
CA ALA A 309 11.44 -13.56 -2.34
C ALA A 309 12.93 -13.63 -2.02
N ALA A 310 13.33 -13.34 -0.77
CA ALA A 310 14.72 -13.41 -0.35
C ALA A 310 15.24 -14.84 -0.36
N THR A 311 16.38 -15.06 -1.03
CA THR A 311 17.13 -16.33 -0.97
C THR A 311 17.75 -16.55 0.40
N PRO A 312 18.15 -17.77 0.78
CA PRO A 312 18.76 -18.03 2.09
C PRO A 312 19.98 -17.15 2.41
N SER A 313 20.82 -16.83 1.43
CA SER A 313 21.97 -15.92 1.63
C SER A 313 21.52 -14.47 1.83
N GLN A 314 20.52 -14.01 1.08
CA GLN A 314 19.92 -12.69 1.24
C GLN A 314 19.23 -12.54 2.61
N VAL A 315 18.55 -13.58 3.09
CA VAL A 315 17.97 -13.62 4.44
C VAL A 315 19.03 -13.39 5.51
N GLN A 316 20.19 -14.06 5.40
CA GLN A 316 21.31 -13.87 6.34
C GLN A 316 21.84 -12.43 6.33
N ARG A 317 22.00 -11.83 5.13
CA ARG A 317 22.43 -10.43 5.00
C ARG A 317 21.41 -9.47 5.60
N LEU A 318 20.13 -9.61 5.24
CA LEU A 318 19.06 -8.78 5.77
C LEU A 318 18.93 -8.90 7.30
N ALA A 319 19.06 -10.11 7.86
CA ALA A 319 19.07 -10.30 9.31
C ALA A 319 20.21 -9.54 9.98
N ALA A 320 21.42 -9.60 9.43
CA ALA A 320 22.57 -8.85 9.92
C ALA A 320 22.35 -7.32 9.86
N HIS A 321 21.68 -6.82 8.80
CA HIS A 321 21.32 -5.40 8.70
C HIS A 321 20.27 -5.01 9.75
N VAL A 322 19.22 -5.81 9.98
CA VAL A 322 18.22 -5.54 11.05
C VAL A 322 18.90 -5.49 12.42
N GLU A 323 19.77 -6.45 12.73
CA GLU A 323 20.54 -6.48 13.98
C GLU A 323 21.49 -5.29 14.09
N GLY A 324 22.08 -4.86 12.98
CA GLY A 324 22.87 -3.64 12.87
C GLY A 324 22.07 -2.40 13.24
N TRP A 325 20.96 -2.17 12.55
CA TRP A 325 20.10 -1.00 12.76
C TRP A 325 19.48 -0.96 14.16
N ALA A 326 19.21 -2.12 14.76
CA ALA A 326 18.73 -2.24 16.14
C ALA A 326 19.75 -1.79 17.20
N ARG A 327 21.04 -1.66 16.85
CA ARG A 327 22.10 -1.18 17.77
C ARG A 327 22.07 0.35 17.84
N GLY A 328 21.05 0.88 18.50
CA GLY A 328 20.92 2.32 18.75
C GLY A 328 19.52 2.86 18.50
N TRP A 329 18.70 2.11 17.76
CA TRP A 329 17.34 2.49 17.40
C TRP A 329 16.34 1.41 17.79
N HIS A 330 15.09 1.81 18.00
CA HIS A 330 14.01 0.83 18.11
C HIS A 330 13.79 0.18 16.73
N PRO A 331 14.00 -1.14 16.60
CA PRO A 331 13.93 -1.77 15.30
C PRO A 331 12.48 -1.90 14.82
N VAL A 332 12.20 -1.74 13.53
CA VAL A 332 13.16 -1.44 12.45
C VAL A 332 12.99 0.04 12.04
N PRO A 333 14.05 0.88 12.08
CA PRO A 333 13.95 2.26 11.61
C PRO A 333 13.55 2.30 10.12
N SER A 334 12.88 3.38 9.71
CA SER A 334 12.30 3.50 8.35
C SER A 334 13.36 3.60 7.25
N SER A 335 14.54 4.13 7.56
CA SER A 335 15.70 4.19 6.68
C SER A 335 16.98 3.81 7.43
N ASP A 336 18.04 3.53 6.68
CA ASP A 336 19.34 3.18 7.23
C ASP A 336 19.88 4.28 8.17
N PRO A 337 20.08 3.99 9.47
CA PRO A 337 20.56 4.98 10.43
C PRO A 337 21.95 5.55 10.15
N GLU A 338 22.75 4.89 9.31
CA GLU A 338 24.07 5.38 8.90
C GLU A 338 24.02 6.22 7.62
N ALA A 339 22.86 6.29 6.94
CA ALA A 339 22.72 7.10 5.73
C ALA A 339 22.71 8.60 6.05
N ALA A 340 23.32 9.40 5.19
CA ALA A 340 23.34 10.86 5.32
C ALA A 340 21.94 11.51 5.28
N SER A 341 20.96 10.81 4.73
CA SER A 341 19.55 11.23 4.65
C SER A 341 18.70 10.78 5.85
N PHE A 342 19.29 10.11 6.85
CA PHE A 342 18.56 9.66 8.02
C PHE A 342 18.21 10.85 8.92
N ASP A 343 16.92 10.99 9.23
CA ASP A 343 16.36 12.00 10.13
C ASP A 343 15.59 11.28 11.27
N PRO A 344 16.07 11.37 12.53
CA PRO A 344 15.64 10.50 13.63
C PRO A 344 14.31 10.81 14.32
#